data_AF-A0A7V0SDW6-F1
#
_entry.id   AF-A0A7V0SDW6-F1
#
_cell.length_a   1.000
_cell.length_b   1.000
_cell.length_c   1.000
_cell.angle_alpha   90.00
_cell.angle_beta   90.00
_cell.angle_gamma   90.00
#
_symmetry.space_group_name_H-M   'P 1'
#
loop_
_entity.id
_entity.type
_entity.pdbx_description
1 polymer ?
#
loop_
_entity_poly.entity_id
_entity_poly.type
_entity_poly.pdbx_seq_one_letter_code
_entity_poly.pdbx_strand_id
1 'polypeptide(L)'
;MDIKEFRGRFVFTKRREELLRLFLDEMKTVRSQCERVRVLVFGSFITGKEEPADMDVLLSILPNRDNVYRLYTSTLEREHPREIDVQYVKSTWRLRTAESLLAFFNRNPINVKKGVRVTEAVELTGLVIERDGV
;
A
#
# COMPACT_ATOMS: atom_id res chain seq x y z
N MET A 1 10.55 -5.69 8.11
CA MET A 1 11.64 -4.71 8.35
C MET A 1 10.97 -3.44 8.79
N ASP A 2 11.24 -2.95 10.00
CA ASP A 2 10.60 -1.71 10.47
C ASP A 2 11.11 -0.47 9.72
N ILE A 3 10.43 0.67 9.86
CA ILE A 3 10.78 1.90 9.15
C ILE A 3 12.16 2.46 9.52
N LYS A 4 12.66 2.21 10.74
CA LYS A 4 13.98 2.65 11.20
C LYS A 4 15.08 1.76 10.62
N GLU A 5 14.87 0.43 10.64
CA GLU A 5 15.75 -0.54 9.98
C GLU A 5 15.79 -0.30 8.46
N PHE A 6 14.64 -0.05 7.83
CA PHE A 6 14.52 0.25 6.40
C PHE A 6 15.28 1.52 6.00
N ARG A 7 15.15 2.59 6.78
CA ARG A 7 15.93 3.83 6.55
C ARG A 7 17.43 3.57 6.69
N GLY A 8 17.85 2.89 7.76
CA GLY A 8 19.26 2.57 8.00
C GLY A 8 19.91 1.69 6.93
N ARG A 9 19.13 0.87 6.20
CA ARG A 9 19.63 -0.02 5.14
C ARG A 9 19.51 0.57 3.72
N PHE A 10 18.44 1.29 3.41
CA PHE A 10 18.12 1.68 2.02
C PHE A 10 18.04 3.20 1.78
N VAL A 11 18.17 4.03 2.81
CA VAL A 11 18.01 5.50 2.69
C VAL A 11 19.34 6.20 2.99
N PHE A 12 20.25 6.08 2.03
CA PHE A 12 21.63 6.60 2.11
C PHE A 12 21.92 7.77 1.15
N THR A 13 20.96 8.21 0.34
CA THR A 13 21.07 9.42 -0.52
C THR A 13 19.90 10.37 -0.29
N LYS A 14 20.09 11.67 -0.57
CA LYS A 14 19.03 12.69 -0.44
C LYS A 14 17.79 12.35 -1.25
N ARG A 15 17.94 11.79 -2.46
CA ARG A 15 16.82 11.37 -3.31
C ARG A 15 16.03 10.21 -2.71
N ARG A 16 16.69 9.25 -2.06
CA ARG A 16 16.04 8.14 -1.34
C ARG A 16 15.25 8.62 -0.12
N GLU A 17 15.78 9.61 0.60
CA GLU A 17 15.10 10.23 1.75
C GLU A 17 13.88 11.05 1.30
N GLU A 18 13.99 11.83 0.22
CA GLU A 18 12.88 12.56 -0.39
C GLU A 18 11.75 11.62 -0.85
N LEU A 19 12.09 10.57 -1.62
CA LEU A 19 11.14 9.58 -2.12
C LEU A 19 10.42 8.85 -0.98
N LEU A 20 11.15 8.44 0.07
CA LEU A 20 10.52 7.83 1.23
C LEU A 20 9.61 8.81 1.98
N ARG A 21 10.03 10.08 2.14
CA ARG A 21 9.20 11.11 2.79
C ARG A 21 7.87 11.31 2.05
N LEU A 22 7.91 11.38 0.72
CA LEU A 22 6.71 11.47 -0.12
C LEU A 22 5.81 10.23 0.05
N PHE A 23 6.39 9.03 -0.05
CA PHE A 23 5.65 7.78 0.15
C PHE A 23 5.00 7.69 1.55
N LEU A 24 5.71 8.08 2.61
CA LEU A 24 5.18 8.07 3.97
C LEU A 24 4.00 9.04 4.16
N ASP A 25 3.99 10.17 3.46
CA ASP A 25 2.92 11.16 3.54
C ASP A 25 1.64 10.66 2.86
N GLU A 26 1.74 10.13 1.64
CA GLU A 26 0.64 9.43 0.94
C GLU A 26 0.08 8.28 1.78
N MET A 27 0.97 7.51 2.43
CA MET A 27 0.57 6.42 3.29
C MET A 27 -0.22 6.86 4.53
N LYS A 28 -0.16 8.12 4.99
CA LYS A 28 -1.05 8.61 6.08
C LYS A 28 -2.52 8.49 5.68
N THR A 29 -2.85 8.94 4.46
CA THR A 29 -4.20 8.90 3.89
C THR A 29 -4.68 7.47 3.68
N VAL A 30 -3.83 6.60 3.12
CA VAL A 30 -4.17 5.18 2.93
C VAL A 30 -4.37 4.47 4.27
N ARG A 31 -3.56 4.78 5.29
CA ARG A 31 -3.64 4.16 6.63
C ARG A 31 -4.85 4.64 7.43
N SER A 32 -5.29 5.89 7.31
CA SER A 32 -6.53 6.35 7.96
C SER A 32 -7.78 5.69 7.38
N GLN A 33 -7.72 5.26 6.12
CA GLN A 33 -8.82 4.56 5.46
C GLN A 33 -8.84 3.04 5.68
N CYS A 34 -7.73 2.41 6.12
CA CYS A 34 -7.56 0.95 6.16
C CYS A 34 -7.39 0.35 7.56
N GLU A 35 -8.12 -0.73 7.84
CA GLU A 35 -7.91 -1.59 9.03
C GLU A 35 -6.50 -2.17 9.05
N ARG A 36 -6.02 -2.65 7.89
CA ARG A 36 -4.68 -3.25 7.74
C ARG A 36 -4.07 -2.89 6.39
N VAL A 37 -2.75 -2.74 6.36
CA VAL A 37 -1.95 -2.55 5.14
C VAL A 37 -0.69 -3.39 5.24
N ARG A 38 -0.31 -4.06 4.15
CA ARG A 38 1.01 -4.63 3.89
C ARG A 38 1.64 -3.88 2.72
N VAL A 39 2.89 -3.46 2.89
CA VAL A 39 3.70 -2.78 1.88
C VAL A 39 4.93 -3.64 1.58
N LEU A 40 5.14 -3.99 0.31
CA LEU A 40 6.43 -4.49 -0.16
C LEU A 40 7.08 -3.40 -1.02
N VAL A 41 8.29 -2.99 -0.71
CA VAL A 41 9.10 -2.11 -1.58
C VAL A 41 10.00 -2.99 -2.43
N PHE A 42 10.14 -2.68 -3.72
CA PHE A 42 10.98 -3.45 -4.64
C PHE A 42 11.75 -2.52 -5.61
N GLY A 43 12.27 -3.09 -6.69
CA GLY A 43 12.82 -2.34 -7.82
C GLY A 43 14.06 -1.52 -7.48
N SER A 44 14.26 -0.40 -8.17
CA SER A 44 15.53 0.34 -8.09
C SER A 44 15.80 0.99 -6.72
N PHE A 45 14.76 1.13 -5.89
CA PHE A 45 14.85 1.70 -4.55
C PHE A 45 15.52 0.77 -3.54
N ILE A 46 15.43 -0.56 -3.65
CA ILE A 46 16.07 -1.48 -2.69
C ILE A 46 17.41 -2.05 -3.17
N THR A 47 17.84 -1.73 -4.39
CA THR A 47 19.13 -2.17 -4.95
C THR A 47 20.21 -1.09 -4.80
N GLY A 48 21.45 -1.40 -5.20
CA GLY A 48 22.60 -0.51 -5.13
C GLY A 48 22.61 0.68 -6.11
N LYS A 49 21.49 1.03 -6.75
CA LYS A 49 21.41 2.23 -7.62
C LYS A 49 21.39 3.49 -6.75
N GLU A 50 22.43 4.32 -6.81
CA GLU A 50 22.56 5.51 -5.95
C GLU A 50 21.35 6.44 -6.01
N GLU A 51 20.91 6.78 -7.23
CA GLU A 51 19.75 7.62 -7.50
C GLU A 51 18.61 6.85 -8.18
N PRO A 52 17.67 6.25 -7.42
CA PRO A 52 16.40 5.78 -7.95
C PRO A 52 15.54 6.97 -8.40
N ALA A 53 14.82 6.80 -9.52
CA ALA A 53 13.93 7.85 -10.01
C ALA A 53 12.65 7.92 -9.18
N ASP A 54 12.21 6.76 -8.71
CA ASP A 54 10.91 6.38 -8.17
C ASP A 54 11.08 5.35 -7.04
N MET A 55 9.95 4.90 -6.47
CA MET A 55 9.91 3.91 -5.39
C MET A 55 8.83 2.86 -5.72
N ASP A 56 9.24 1.74 -6.30
CA ASP A 56 8.33 0.64 -6.66
C ASP A 56 7.72 -0.02 -5.42
N VAL A 57 6.38 -0.07 -5.35
CA VAL A 57 5.65 -0.66 -4.21
C VAL A 57 4.51 -1.60 -4.61
N LEU A 58 4.36 -2.70 -3.87
CA LEU A 58 3.17 -3.56 -3.91
C LEU A 58 2.39 -3.38 -2.61
N LEU A 59 1.10 -3.08 -2.73
CA LEU A 59 0.19 -2.91 -1.59
C LEU A 59 -0.80 -4.08 -1.52
N SER A 60 -1.00 -4.63 -0.31
CA SER A 60 -2.25 -5.31 0.04
C SER A 60 -2.92 -4.49 1.13
N ILE A 61 -4.15 -4.03 0.88
CA ILE A 61 -4.96 -3.29 1.84
C ILE A 61 -6.14 -4.14 2.30
N LEU A 62 -6.55 -3.94 3.55
CA LEU A 62 -7.85 -4.32 4.07
C LEU A 62 -8.51 -3.02 4.53
N PRO A 63 -9.47 -2.46 3.76
CA PRO A 63 -10.08 -1.17 4.06
C PRO A 63 -10.92 -1.25 5.36
N ASN A 64 -11.02 -0.16 6.12
CA ASN A 64 -11.83 -0.15 7.33
C ASN A 64 -13.32 -0.32 6.98
N ARG A 65 -14.01 -1.19 7.71
CA ARG A 65 -15.46 -1.38 7.69
C ARG A 65 -16.22 -0.06 7.57
N ASP A 66 -15.92 0.89 8.44
CA ASP A 66 -16.71 2.11 8.56
C ASP A 66 -16.47 3.06 7.37
N ASN A 67 -15.26 3.05 6.79
CA ASN A 67 -14.93 3.86 5.63
C ASN A 67 -15.50 3.27 4.34
N VAL A 68 -15.48 1.93 4.19
CA VAL A 68 -16.19 1.23 3.11
C VAL A 68 -17.69 1.51 3.22
N TYR A 69 -18.27 1.25 4.38
CA TYR A 69 -19.71 1.45 4.63
C TYR A 69 -20.14 2.89 4.39
N ARG A 70 -19.40 3.89 4.91
CA ARG A 70 -19.63 5.31 4.61
C ARG A 70 -19.57 5.60 3.11
N LEU A 71 -18.57 5.08 2.39
CA LEU A 71 -18.43 5.38 0.96
C LEU A 71 -19.62 4.82 0.17
N TYR A 72 -20.13 3.64 0.52
CA TYR A 72 -21.37 3.11 -0.04
C TYR A 72 -22.60 3.95 0.37
N THR A 73 -22.94 4.06 1.65
CA THR A 73 -24.17 4.72 2.12
C THR A 73 -24.20 6.22 1.84
N SER A 74 -23.19 6.97 2.29
CA SER A 74 -23.15 8.44 2.14
C SER A 74 -22.86 8.94 0.72
N THR A 75 -22.72 8.04 -0.26
CA THR A 75 -22.58 8.39 -1.69
C THR A 75 -23.73 7.86 -2.55
N LEU A 76 -24.13 6.59 -2.40
CA LEU A 76 -25.15 5.97 -3.26
C LEU A 76 -26.58 6.23 -2.78
N GLU A 77 -26.81 6.24 -1.47
CA GLU A 77 -28.13 6.51 -0.89
C GLU A 77 -28.36 8.03 -0.75
N ARG A 78 -27.33 8.86 -1.02
CA ARG A 78 -27.32 10.30 -0.75
C ARG A 78 -28.44 11.09 -1.44
N GLU A 79 -28.78 10.73 -2.68
CA GLU A 79 -29.74 11.46 -3.51
C GLU A 79 -31.11 10.78 -3.57
N HIS A 80 -31.16 9.47 -3.31
CA HIS A 80 -32.36 8.65 -3.35
C HIS A 80 -32.44 7.67 -2.14
N PRO A 81 -32.47 8.19 -0.89
CA PRO A 81 -32.37 7.38 0.35
C PRO A 81 -33.65 6.59 0.70
N ARG A 82 -34.68 6.61 -0.16
CA ARG A 82 -35.91 5.83 0.01
C ARG A 82 -36.14 4.83 -1.12
N GLU A 83 -35.40 5.00 -2.21
CA GLU A 83 -35.53 4.26 -3.46
C GLU A 83 -34.32 3.33 -3.69
N ILE A 84 -33.20 3.56 -3.00
CA ILE A 84 -31.97 2.75 -3.03
C ILE A 84 -31.70 2.17 -1.63
N ASP A 85 -31.64 0.84 -1.53
CA ASP A 85 -31.25 0.04 -0.34
C ASP A 85 -29.92 -0.67 -0.64
N VAL A 86 -28.81 -0.29 0.02
CA VAL A 86 -27.47 -0.81 -0.32
C VAL A 86 -27.09 -2.05 0.50
N GLN A 87 -27.52 -3.22 0.03
CA GLN A 87 -27.14 -4.51 0.63
C GLN A 87 -25.70 -4.90 0.29
N TYR A 88 -24.80 -4.77 1.27
CA TYR A 88 -23.36 -5.01 1.10
C TYR A 88 -22.92 -6.46 1.43
N VAL A 89 -22.56 -7.22 0.40
CA VAL A 89 -21.95 -8.56 0.54
C VAL A 89 -20.41 -8.46 0.47
N LYS A 90 -19.71 -8.56 1.60
CA LYS A 90 -18.25 -8.40 1.62
C LYS A 90 -17.49 -9.63 1.12
N SER A 91 -16.86 -9.49 -0.05
CA SER A 91 -15.85 -10.39 -0.58
C SER A 91 -14.45 -10.15 0.05
N THR A 92 -13.69 -11.23 0.22
CA THR A 92 -12.27 -11.26 0.65
C THR A 92 -11.89 -10.53 1.96
N TRP A 93 -12.17 -11.19 3.09
CA TRP A 93 -11.63 -10.85 4.42
C TRP A 93 -10.16 -11.29 4.64
N ARG A 94 -9.27 -11.15 3.65
CA ARG A 94 -7.88 -11.66 3.75
C ARG A 94 -6.84 -10.74 3.10
N LEU A 95 -6.03 -10.11 3.95
CA LEU A 95 -4.74 -9.51 3.57
C LEU A 95 -3.85 -10.58 2.92
N ARG A 96 -3.25 -10.32 1.76
CA ARG A 96 -2.33 -11.28 1.13
C ARG A 96 -1.01 -11.34 1.89
N THR A 97 -0.36 -12.49 1.86
CA THR A 97 1.03 -12.65 2.35
C THR A 97 2.01 -12.04 1.34
N ALA A 98 3.28 -11.85 1.74
CA ALA A 98 4.29 -11.29 0.85
C ALA A 98 4.51 -12.18 -0.39
N GLU A 99 4.57 -13.50 -0.20
CA GLU A 99 4.73 -14.49 -1.26
C GLU A 99 3.52 -14.51 -2.19
N SER A 100 2.31 -14.34 -1.63
CA SER A 100 1.06 -14.27 -2.41
C SER A 100 0.97 -12.98 -3.25
N LEU A 101 1.47 -11.85 -2.76
CA LEU A 101 1.61 -10.61 -3.52
C LEU A 101 2.61 -10.77 -4.67
N LEU A 102 3.81 -11.26 -4.37
CA LEU A 102 4.88 -11.46 -5.36
C LEU A 102 4.49 -12.49 -6.43
N ALA A 103 3.87 -13.60 -6.04
CA ALA A 103 3.37 -14.61 -6.96
C ALA A 103 2.24 -14.06 -7.85
N PHE A 104 1.36 -13.19 -7.35
CA PHE A 104 0.32 -12.56 -8.16
C PHE A 104 0.91 -11.56 -9.16
N PHE A 105 1.85 -10.71 -8.74
CA PHE A 105 2.50 -9.76 -9.63
C PHE A 105 3.30 -10.47 -10.74
N ASN A 106 4.11 -11.48 -10.37
CA ASN A 106 4.96 -12.23 -11.29
C ASN A 106 4.17 -13.18 -12.22
N ARG A 107 2.92 -13.52 -11.89
CA ARG A 107 2.02 -14.31 -12.76
C ARG A 107 1.04 -13.45 -13.56
N ASN A 108 1.06 -12.12 -13.40
CA ASN A 108 0.18 -11.23 -14.17
C ASN A 108 0.59 -11.29 -15.67
N PRO A 109 -0.32 -11.66 -16.60
CA PRO A 109 0.00 -11.79 -18.01
C PRO A 109 0.57 -10.52 -18.67
N ILE A 110 0.24 -9.33 -18.15
CA ILE A 110 0.79 -8.05 -18.65
C ILE A 110 2.26 -7.91 -18.25
N ASN A 111 2.61 -8.24 -17.00
CA ASN A 111 3.98 -8.19 -16.50
C ASN A 111 4.86 -9.23 -17.20
N VAL A 112 4.36 -10.45 -17.35
CA VAL A 112 5.01 -11.54 -18.10
C VAL A 112 5.27 -11.12 -19.56
N LYS A 113 4.29 -10.55 -20.26
CA LYS A 113 4.47 -10.04 -21.63
C LYS A 113 5.47 -8.88 -21.74
N LYS A 114 5.65 -8.10 -20.68
CA LYS A 114 6.65 -7.02 -20.60
C LYS A 114 8.03 -7.49 -20.11
N GLY A 115 8.20 -8.77 -19.77
CA GLY A 115 9.42 -9.30 -19.14
C GLY A 115 9.67 -8.81 -17.71
N VAL A 116 8.71 -8.13 -17.09
CA VAL A 116 8.86 -7.50 -15.77
C VAL A 116 8.61 -8.55 -14.67
N ARG A 117 9.61 -8.75 -13.80
CA ARG A 117 9.56 -9.70 -12.70
C ARG A 117 10.22 -9.12 -11.45
N VAL A 118 9.58 -9.28 -10.30
CA VAL A 118 10.17 -9.00 -9.00
C VAL A 118 10.91 -10.25 -8.51
N THR A 119 12.23 -10.15 -8.39
CA THR A 119 13.09 -11.18 -7.78
C THR A 119 13.23 -10.97 -6.27
N GLU A 120 13.35 -9.71 -5.85
CA GLU A 120 13.59 -9.30 -4.47
C GLU A 120 12.61 -8.18 -4.08
N ALA A 121 12.15 -8.21 -2.84
CA ALA A 121 11.30 -7.17 -2.25
C ALA A 121 11.47 -7.16 -0.72
N VAL A 122 11.30 -6.01 -0.09
CA VAL A 122 11.39 -5.82 1.36
C VAL A 122 10.02 -5.46 1.92
N GLU A 123 9.52 -6.24 2.88
CA GLU A 123 8.28 -5.88 3.60
C GLU A 123 8.54 -4.80 4.63
N LEU A 124 7.89 -3.65 4.42
CA LEU A 124 7.95 -2.48 5.29
C LEU A 124 6.86 -2.57 6.37
N THR A 125 7.31 -2.83 7.60
CA THR A 125 6.47 -2.98 8.80
C THR A 125 6.59 -1.74 9.68
N GLY A 126 5.71 -1.59 10.68
CA GLY A 126 5.84 -0.49 11.64
C GLY A 126 5.60 0.91 11.06
N LEU A 127 4.76 1.03 10.02
CA LEU A 127 4.21 2.32 9.55
C LEU A 127 3.23 2.90 10.59
N VAL A 128 3.76 3.34 11.72
CA VAL A 128 3.03 4.04 12.77
C VAL A 128 2.68 5.43 12.26
N ILE A 129 1.42 5.82 12.38
CA ILE A 129 1.06 7.24 12.31
C ILE A 129 1.47 7.81 13.66
N GLU A 130 2.54 8.62 13.68
CA GLU A 130 2.69 9.59 14.76
C GLU A 130 1.46 10.49 14.70
N ARG A 131 0.55 10.31 15.67
CA ARG A 131 -0.52 11.27 15.89
C ARG A 131 0.14 12.48 16.52
N ASP A 132 0.26 13.56 15.75
CA ASP A 132 0.54 14.88 16.30
C ASP A 132 -0.40 15.12 17.51
N GLY A 133 0.18 15.58 18.61
CA GLY A 133 -0.37 15.34 19.95
C GLY A 133 -1.79 15.86 20.19
N VAL A 134 -2.57 15.05 20.90
CA VAL A 134 -3.77 15.44 21.66
C VAL A 134 -3.44 15.29 23.14
#